data_AF-A0A3B9DQT4-F1
#
_entry.id   AF-A0A3B9DQT4-F1
#
_cell.length_a   1.000
_cell.length_b   1.000
_cell.length_c   1.000
_cell.angle_alpha   90.00
_cell.angle_beta   90.00
_cell.angle_gamma   90.00
#
_symmetry.space_group_name_H-M   'P 1'
#
loop_
_entity.id
_entity.type
_entity.pdbx_description
1 polymer ?
#
loop_
_entity_poly.entity_id
_entity_poly.type
_entity_poly.pdbx_seq_one_letter_code
_entity_poly.pdbx_strand_id
1 'polypeptide(L)'
;MPTKIIREAAARVAASANVPEECLNDAVKGYLSPRGDFDPFLELPHLRVFVAQPAYLLAMKCAAMRIGEEFHGLDDVRYLLRYLNISTVLDSYGRGDQVLRPITAASQDQARPRGNRGMRLGAGLEET
;
A
#
# COMPACT_ATOMS: atom_id res chain seq x y z
N MET A 1 14.01 -18.15 -4.43
CA MET A 1 12.85 -17.31 -4.79
C MET A 1 13.35 -15.90 -5.13
N PRO A 2 12.91 -15.30 -6.24
CA PRO A 2 13.46 -14.05 -6.83
C PRO A 2 13.66 -12.89 -5.86
N THR A 3 12.86 -12.82 -4.79
CA THR A 3 12.91 -11.79 -3.74
C THR A 3 14.29 -11.62 -3.12
N LYS A 4 15.06 -12.69 -2.90
CA LYS A 4 16.42 -12.59 -2.33
C LYS A 4 17.35 -11.79 -3.24
N ILE A 5 17.38 -12.14 -4.52
CA ILE A 5 18.22 -11.49 -5.55
C ILE A 5 17.82 -10.02 -5.70
N ILE A 6 16.53 -9.70 -5.66
CA ILE A 6 16.03 -8.32 -5.74
C ILE A 6 16.48 -7.50 -4.52
N ARG A 7 16.39 -8.06 -3.31
CA ARG A 7 16.82 -7.37 -2.09
C ARG A 7 18.33 -7.14 -2.07
N GLU A 8 19.12 -8.12 -2.47
CA GLU A 8 20.58 -7.98 -2.61
C GLU A 8 20.94 -6.90 -3.66
N ALA A 9 20.20 -6.82 -4.76
CA ALA A 9 20.38 -5.76 -5.74
C ALA A 9 20.00 -4.38 -5.19
N ALA A 10 18.88 -4.27 -4.47
CA ALA A 10 18.44 -3.04 -3.83
C ALA A 10 19.46 -2.53 -2.80
N ALA A 11 20.03 -3.42 -1.98
CA ALA A 11 21.07 -3.08 -1.00
C ALA A 11 22.31 -2.45 -1.67
N ARG A 12 22.77 -2.99 -2.81
CA ARG A 12 23.89 -2.41 -3.56
C ARG A 12 23.57 -1.01 -4.09
N VAL A 13 22.35 -0.80 -4.59
CA VAL A 13 21.90 0.51 -5.06
C VAL A 13 21.77 1.48 -3.89
N ALA A 14 21.24 1.04 -2.75
CA ALA A 14 21.09 1.85 -1.55
C ALA A 14 22.43 2.39 -1.04
N ALA A 15 23.44 1.52 -0.96
CA ALA A 15 24.81 1.91 -0.62
C ALA A 15 25.38 2.94 -1.61
N SER A 16 25.15 2.75 -2.90
CA SER A 16 25.63 3.67 -3.95
C SER A 16 24.91 5.03 -3.92
N ALA A 17 23.64 5.05 -3.52
CA ALA A 17 22.79 6.23 -3.45
C ALA A 17 22.81 6.92 -2.08
N ASN A 18 23.57 6.38 -1.11
CA ASN A 18 23.62 6.85 0.28
C ASN A 18 22.22 6.92 0.94
N VAL A 19 21.42 5.88 0.76
CA VAL A 19 20.11 5.69 1.43
C VAL A 19 20.13 4.41 2.29
N PRO A 20 19.23 4.26 3.27
CA PRO A 20 19.16 3.06 4.11
C PRO A 20 18.98 1.77 3.29
N GLU A 21 19.57 0.66 3.74
CA GLU A 21 19.52 -0.64 3.05
C GLU A 21 18.07 -1.15 2.91
N GLU A 22 17.23 -0.85 3.89
CA GLU A 22 15.83 -1.22 3.98
C GLU A 22 14.89 -0.28 3.23
N CYS A 23 15.42 0.64 2.40
CA CYS A 23 14.62 1.62 1.67
C CYS A 23 13.59 0.97 0.71
N LEU A 24 13.84 -0.28 0.28
CA LEU A 24 12.90 -1.01 -0.55
C LEU A 24 11.72 -1.56 0.27
N ASN A 25 10.60 -0.86 0.19
CA ASN A 25 9.34 -1.28 0.77
C ASN A 25 8.53 -2.16 -0.19
N ASP A 26 8.35 -3.44 0.15
CA ASP A 26 7.46 -4.37 -0.58
C ASP A 26 6.13 -4.62 0.15
N ALA A 27 5.90 -4.03 1.32
CA ALA A 27 4.66 -4.18 2.08
C ALA A 27 3.46 -3.52 1.38
N VAL A 28 3.72 -2.58 0.45
CA VAL A 28 2.69 -1.93 -0.37
C VAL A 28 1.81 -2.92 -1.14
N LYS A 29 2.33 -4.13 -1.44
CA LYS A 29 1.58 -5.19 -2.13
C LYS A 29 0.24 -5.54 -1.47
N GLY A 30 0.12 -5.37 -0.15
CA GLY A 30 -1.13 -5.61 0.59
C GLY A 30 -2.19 -4.53 0.41
N TYR A 31 -1.87 -3.43 -0.27
CA TYR A 31 -2.77 -2.31 -0.55
C TYR A 31 -3.06 -2.15 -2.04
N LEU A 32 -2.47 -3.01 -2.88
CA LEU A 32 -2.67 -3.00 -4.32
C LEU A 32 -4.04 -3.58 -4.67
N SER A 33 -4.80 -2.83 -5.47
CA SER A 33 -6.09 -3.26 -6.02
C SER A 33 -5.87 -3.80 -7.43
N PRO A 34 -6.60 -4.84 -7.86
CA PRO A 34 -6.63 -5.27 -9.26
C PRO A 34 -7.11 -4.20 -10.23
N ARG A 35 -7.73 -3.13 -9.73
CA ARG A 35 -8.23 -1.98 -10.50
C ARG A 35 -7.43 -0.70 -10.21
N GLY A 36 -6.20 -0.84 -9.69
CA GLY A 36 -5.33 0.30 -9.47
C GLY A 36 -4.82 0.87 -10.79
N ASP A 37 -4.89 2.19 -10.94
CA ASP A 37 -4.40 2.88 -12.13
C ASP A 37 -2.95 3.35 -11.92
N PHE A 38 -2.12 3.08 -12.92
CA PHE A 38 -0.70 3.38 -12.92
C PHE A 38 -0.25 3.93 -14.26
N ASP A 39 0.62 4.94 -14.23
CA ASP A 39 1.27 5.47 -15.42
C ASP A 39 2.70 4.90 -15.52
N PRO A 40 3.19 4.62 -16.75
CA PRO A 40 4.59 4.25 -16.94
C PRO A 40 5.48 5.45 -16.59
N PHE A 41 6.51 5.20 -15.79
CA PHE A 41 7.50 6.20 -15.39
C PHE A 41 8.84 5.99 -16.10
N LEU A 42 9.28 4.74 -16.18
CA LEU A 42 10.54 4.37 -16.83
C LEU A 42 10.41 3.00 -17.49
N GLU A 43 10.86 2.90 -18.74
CA GLU A 43 10.89 1.64 -19.48
C GLU A 43 12.32 1.39 -20.01
N LEU A 44 12.89 0.27 -19.58
CA LEU A 44 14.19 -0.25 -19.96
C LEU A 44 14.02 -1.68 -20.48
N PRO A 45 15.01 -2.26 -21.20
CA PRO A 45 14.87 -3.56 -21.86
C PRO A 45 14.35 -4.70 -20.97
N HIS A 46 14.66 -4.67 -19.67
CA HIS A 46 14.28 -5.71 -18.70
C HIS A 46 13.64 -5.15 -17.41
N LEU A 47 13.31 -3.86 -17.38
CA LEU A 47 12.74 -3.21 -16.20
C LEU A 47 11.70 -2.17 -16.62
N ARG A 48 10.50 -2.28 -16.05
CA ARG A 48 9.48 -1.25 -16.16
C ARG A 48 9.16 -0.73 -14.76
N VAL A 49 9.15 0.59 -14.63
CA VAL A 49 8.78 1.29 -13.41
C VAL A 49 7.49 2.03 -13.69
N PHE A 50 6.52 1.84 -12.79
CA PHE A 50 5.22 2.47 -12.85
C PHE A 50 5.03 3.35 -11.62
N VAL A 51 4.25 4.41 -11.76
CA VAL A 51 3.82 5.28 -10.67
C VAL A 51 2.31 5.22 -10.54
N ALA A 52 1.80 5.09 -9.32
CA ALA A 52 0.37 5.11 -9.08
C ALA A 52 -0.19 6.49 -9.46
N GLN A 53 -1.32 6.52 -10.16
CA GLN A 53 -2.00 7.77 -10.44
C GLN A 53 -2.35 8.49 -9.13
N PRO A 54 -2.30 9.83 -9.07
CA PRO A 54 -2.44 10.57 -7.81
C PRO A 54 -3.74 10.24 -7.04
N ALA A 55 -4.84 10.00 -7.74
CA ALA A 55 -6.11 9.59 -7.12
C ALA A 55 -6.03 8.19 -6.48
N TYR A 56 -5.37 7.25 -7.16
CA TYR A 56 -5.14 5.91 -6.63
C TYR A 56 -4.16 5.92 -5.45
N LEU A 57 -3.10 6.75 -5.54
CA LEU A 57 -2.16 6.95 -4.45
C LEU A 57 -2.83 7.54 -3.19
N LEU A 58 -3.75 8.50 -3.36
CA LEU A 58 -4.56 9.03 -2.25
C LEU A 58 -5.38 7.92 -1.59
N ALA A 59 -6.03 7.06 -2.38
CA ALA A 59 -6.79 5.95 -1.84
C ALA A 59 -5.92 4.97 -1.03
N MET A 60 -4.75 4.61 -1.55
CA MET A 60 -3.80 3.75 -0.84
C MET A 60 -3.30 4.41 0.45
N LYS A 61 -3.00 5.71 0.43
CA LYS A 61 -2.57 6.46 1.62
C LYS A 61 -3.65 6.48 2.70
N CYS A 62 -4.91 6.72 2.33
CA CYS A 62 -6.04 6.65 3.25
C CYS A 62 -6.21 5.23 3.84
N ALA A 63 -6.11 4.19 3.01
CA ALA A 63 -6.26 2.80 3.46
C ALA A 63 -5.11 2.30 4.35
N ALA A 64 -3.91 2.82 4.16
CA ALA A 64 -2.72 2.48 4.96
C ALA A 64 -2.50 3.42 6.16
N MET A 65 -3.38 4.41 6.35
CA MET A 65 -3.18 5.46 7.35
C MET A 65 -3.19 4.88 8.76
N ARG A 66 -2.16 5.23 9.54
CA ARG A 66 -2.06 4.98 10.97
C ARG A 66 -2.09 6.31 11.70
N ILE A 67 -2.67 6.32 12.90
CA ILE A 67 -2.78 7.51 13.74
C ILE A 67 -1.71 7.41 14.83
N GLY A 68 -0.87 8.44 14.97
CA GLY A 68 0.24 8.54 15.94
C GLY A 68 1.22 9.63 15.52
N GLU A 69 1.91 10.25 16.47
CA GLU A 69 2.85 11.36 16.21
C GLU A 69 4.05 10.94 15.35
N GLU A 70 4.39 9.65 15.37
CA GLU A 70 5.44 9.04 14.57
C GLU A 70 5.04 8.78 13.11
N PHE A 71 3.78 9.02 12.71
CA PHE A 71 3.30 8.73 11.37
C PHE A 71 2.98 10.00 10.56
N HIS A 72 3.73 10.21 9.48
CA HIS A 72 3.55 11.34 8.55
C HIS A 72 2.40 11.17 7.54
N GLY A 73 1.55 10.13 7.70
CA GLY A 73 0.50 9.81 6.73
C GLY A 73 -0.51 10.93 6.50
N LEU A 74 -0.73 11.78 7.51
CA LEU A 74 -1.67 12.88 7.41
C LEU A 74 -1.19 14.00 6.49
N ASP A 75 0.12 14.27 6.44
CA ASP A 75 0.68 15.32 5.59
C ASP A 75 0.68 14.91 4.11
N ASP A 76 0.94 13.63 3.83
CA ASP A 76 0.80 13.04 2.50
C ASP A 76 -0.64 13.16 1.98
N VAL A 77 -1.63 12.81 2.81
CA VAL A 77 -3.05 12.90 2.44
C VAL A 77 -3.45 14.36 2.19
N ARG A 78 -3.03 15.29 3.06
CA ARG A 78 -3.29 16.73 2.87
C ARG A 78 -2.67 17.25 1.57
N TYR A 79 -1.44 16.83 1.27
CA TYR A 79 -0.79 17.20 0.02
C TYR A 79 -1.59 16.71 -1.19
N LEU A 80 -1.98 15.43 -1.21
CA LEU A 80 -2.71 14.83 -2.32
C LEU A 80 -4.10 15.42 -2.50
N LEU A 81 -4.82 15.74 -1.41
CA LEU A 81 -6.10 16.44 -1.49
C LEU A 81 -5.97 17.81 -2.15
N ARG A 82 -4.94 18.59 -1.79
CA ARG A 82 -4.66 19.88 -2.44
C ARG A 82 -4.25 19.70 -3.89
N TYR A 83 -3.36 18.76 -4.18
CA TYR A 83 -2.88 18.48 -5.53
C TYR A 83 -4.02 18.10 -6.48
N LEU A 84 -4.99 17.31 -6.01
CA LEU A 84 -6.16 16.89 -6.77
C LEU A 84 -7.29 17.94 -6.79
N ASN A 85 -7.12 19.04 -6.05
CA ASN A 85 -8.13 20.06 -5.81
C ASN A 85 -9.45 19.44 -5.30
N ILE A 86 -9.36 18.63 -4.26
CA ILE A 86 -10.50 18.00 -3.57
C ILE A 86 -10.77 18.81 -2.30
N SER A 87 -11.82 19.62 -2.34
CA SER A 87 -12.21 20.54 -1.26
C SER A 87 -13.36 20.03 -0.40
N THR A 88 -14.20 19.14 -0.94
CA THR A 88 -15.35 18.59 -0.20
C THR A 88 -15.44 17.08 -0.37
N VAL A 89 -16.06 16.41 0.61
CA VAL A 89 -16.35 14.97 0.53
C VAL A 89 -17.27 14.68 -0.66
N LEU A 90 -18.15 15.61 -1.05
CA LEU A 90 -19.02 15.45 -2.22
C LEU A 90 -18.30 15.64 -3.56
N ASP A 91 -17.26 16.47 -3.64
CA ASP A 91 -16.44 16.61 -4.85
C ASP A 91 -15.78 15.29 -5.25
N SER A 92 -15.50 14.43 -4.26
CA SER A 92 -15.02 13.07 -4.51
C SER A 92 -16.06 12.17 -5.19
N TYR A 93 -17.37 12.46 -5.03
CA TYR A 93 -18.49 11.79 -5.68
C TYR A 93 -18.79 12.32 -7.09
N GLY A 94 -18.65 13.63 -7.34
CA GLY A 94 -18.90 14.24 -8.66
C GLY A 94 -17.85 13.90 -9.73
N ARG A 95 -16.61 13.66 -9.32
CA ARG A 95 -15.53 13.06 -10.16
C ARG A 95 -15.42 11.54 -9.95
N GLY A 96 -16.54 10.91 -9.57
CA GLY A 96 -16.66 9.62 -8.90
C GLY A 96 -16.10 8.38 -9.59
N ASP A 97 -15.49 8.49 -10.77
CA ASP A 97 -14.83 7.36 -11.42
C ASP A 97 -13.36 7.20 -10.98
N GLN A 98 -12.65 8.29 -10.67
CA GLN A 98 -11.19 8.24 -10.44
C GLN A 98 -10.76 8.21 -8.97
N VAL A 99 -11.56 8.76 -8.03
CA VAL A 99 -11.12 8.95 -6.62
C VAL A 99 -11.81 8.00 -5.64
N LEU A 100 -13.14 7.80 -5.72
CA LEU A 100 -13.86 6.98 -4.74
C LEU A 100 -13.79 5.48 -5.02
N ARG A 101 -13.82 5.06 -6.29
CA ARG A 101 -13.69 3.63 -6.67
C ARG A 101 -12.45 2.97 -6.05
N PRO A 102 -11.26 3.59 -6.08
CA PRO A 102 -10.10 2.99 -5.43
C PRO A 102 -10.13 3.04 -3.89
N ILE A 103 -10.75 4.05 -3.26
CA ILE A 103 -10.89 4.11 -1.78
C ILE A 103 -11.75 2.94 -1.29
N THR A 104 -12.88 2.65 -1.95
CA THR A 104 -13.74 1.53 -1.58
C THR A 104 -13.06 0.18 -1.86
N ALA A 105 -12.31 0.06 -2.97
CA ALA A 105 -11.59 -1.17 -3.31
C ALA A 105 -10.42 -1.47 -2.35
N ALA A 106 -9.66 -0.46 -1.92
CA ALA A 106 -8.57 -0.61 -0.95
C ALA A 106 -9.08 -0.96 0.46
N SER A 107 -10.31 -0.57 0.80
CA SER A 107 -10.96 -0.90 2.07
C SER A 107 -11.53 -2.33 2.12
N GLN A 108 -11.98 -2.91 1.00
CA GLN A 108 -12.62 -4.23 0.99
C GLN A 108 -11.64 -5.41 1.06
N ASP A 109 -10.38 -5.22 0.67
CA ASP A 109 -9.37 -6.30 0.71
C ASP A 109 -8.73 -6.46 2.11
N GLN A 110 -8.73 -5.40 2.93
CA GLN A 110 -8.29 -5.47 4.34
C GLN A 110 -9.32 -6.16 5.26
N ALA A 111 -10.57 -6.30 4.82
CA ALA A 111 -11.64 -6.88 5.63
C ALA A 111 -11.72 -8.43 5.55
N ARG A 112 -10.87 -9.10 4.76
CA ARG A 112 -10.79 -10.57 4.80
C ARG A 112 -10.09 -11.01 6.09
N PRO A 113 -10.77 -11.73 7.02
CA PRO A 113 -10.14 -12.23 8.21
C PRO A 113 -9.01 -13.19 7.82
N ARG A 114 -7.80 -12.95 8.34
CA ARG A 114 -6.74 -13.95 8.29
C ARG A 114 -7.27 -15.21 8.98
N GLY A 115 -7.50 -16.26 8.20
CA GLY A 115 -8.03 -17.53 8.68
C GLY A 115 -7.30 -17.97 9.95
N ASN A 116 -8.07 -18.14 11.01
CA ASN A 116 -7.61 -18.55 12.33
C ASN A 116 -6.97 -19.94 12.22
N ARG A 117 -5.63 -19.99 12.12
CA ARG A 117 -4.88 -21.25 12.20
C ARG A 117 -4.85 -21.67 13.68
N GLY A 118 -5.79 -22.54 14.01
CA GLY A 118 -5.98 -23.32 15.23
C GLY A 118 -4.98 -23.13 16.37
N MET A 119 -5.42 -22.42 17.41
CA MET A 119 -4.91 -22.60 18.76
C MET A 119 -5.64 -23.80 19.37
N ARG A 120 -5.01 -24.98 19.38
CA ARG A 120 -5.50 -26.14 20.15
C ARG A 120 -4.81 -26.10 21.53
N LEU A 121 -5.54 -25.58 22.51
CA LEU A 121 -5.31 -25.68 23.95
C LEU A 121 -6.72 -25.95 24.52
N GLY A 122 -7.06 -26.97 25.29
CA GLY A 122 -6.41 -28.11 25.92
C GLY A 122 -7.49 -28.66 26.88
N ALA A 123 -7.59 -29.97 27.08
CA ALA A 123 -8.31 -30.54 28.23
C ALA A 123 -7.83 -31.97 28.41
N GLY A 124 -7.14 -32.21 29.53
CA GLY A 124 -6.84 -33.54 30.01
C GLY A 124 -7.88 -34.02 31.03
N LEU A 125 -7.58 -35.21 31.55
CA LEU A 125 -8.09 -35.90 32.75
C LEU A 125 -9.16 -36.98 32.52
N GLU A 126 -8.65 -38.22 32.65
CA GLU A 126 -9.16 -39.42 33.33
C GLU A 126 -10.67 -39.70 33.45
N GLU A 127 -11.09 -40.92 33.14
CA GLU A 127 -11.42 -41.95 34.15
C GLU A 127 -11.77 -43.31 33.50
N THR A 128 -11.26 -44.38 34.15
CA THR A 128 -11.60 -45.81 34.10
C THR A 128 -11.31 -46.65 32.85
#